data_AF-A0A5R2N401-F1
#
_entry.id   AF-A0A5R2N401-F1
#
_cell.length_a   1.000
_cell.length_b   1.000
_cell.length_c   1.000
_cell.angle_alpha   90.00
_cell.angle_beta   90.00
_cell.angle_gamma   90.00
#
_symmetry.space_group_name_H-M   'P 1'
#
loop_
_entity.id
_entity.type
_entity.pdbx_description
1 polymer ?
#
loop_
_entity_poly.entity_id
_entity_poly.type
_entity_poly.pdbx_seq_one_letter_code
_entity_poly.pdbx_strand_id
1 'polypeptide(L)'
;LGADKVPNLGIITSYNDMLSAHQPFETFPALIKEAAREAGGIAQVAGGVPAMCDGVTQGQPGMELSLFSRDVIAMAAAIGLSHNMFDAAVYLGVCDKIVPGLVIAALTFGHLPAVF
;
A
#
# COMPACT_ATOMS: atom_id res chain seq x y z
N LEU A 1 -24.23 -7.70 3.65
CA LEU A 1 -23.38 -7.56 4.86
C LEU A 1 -24.33 -7.43 6.04
N GLY A 2 -24.22 -8.27 7.07
CA GLY A 2 -25.11 -8.22 8.23
C GLY A 2 -25.00 -6.88 8.95
N ALA A 3 -26.10 -6.39 9.52
CA ALA A 3 -26.24 -5.04 10.07
C ALA A 3 -25.28 -4.68 11.23
N ASP A 4 -24.47 -5.64 11.71
CA ASP A 4 -23.58 -5.50 12.88
C ASP A 4 -22.08 -5.45 12.53
N LYS A 5 -21.68 -5.47 11.25
CA LYS A 5 -20.25 -5.45 10.88
C LYS A 5 -19.76 -4.03 10.58
N VAL A 6 -18.81 -3.53 11.36
CA VAL A 6 -18.08 -2.28 11.08
C VAL A 6 -17.10 -2.53 9.92
N PRO A 7 -17.19 -1.81 8.79
CA PRO A 7 -16.27 -1.98 7.68
C PRO A 7 -14.82 -1.66 8.07
N ASN A 8 -13.88 -2.53 7.69
CA ASN A 8 -12.45 -2.34 7.96
C ASN A 8 -11.63 -2.09 6.67
N LEU A 9 -10.98 -0.94 6.58
CA LEU A 9 -10.12 -0.56 5.47
C LEU A 9 -8.64 -0.89 5.78
N GLY A 10 -8.03 -1.76 4.97
CA GLY A 10 -6.60 -2.02 5.02
C GLY A 10 -5.81 -0.97 4.27
N ILE A 11 -4.74 -0.42 4.87
CA ILE A 11 -3.83 0.53 4.24
C ILE A 11 -2.50 -0.17 3.95
N ILE A 12 -2.11 -0.25 2.69
CA ILE A 12 -0.76 -0.65 2.28
C ILE A 12 0.03 0.61 1.95
N THR A 13 1.21 0.79 2.54
CA THR A 13 2.00 2.01 2.38
C THR A 13 3.42 1.74 1.89
N SER A 14 3.88 2.54 0.94
CA SER A 14 5.26 2.56 0.45
C SER A 14 6.09 3.69 1.09
N TYR A 15 5.78 4.04 2.35
CA TYR A 15 6.46 5.09 3.09
C TYR A 15 7.96 4.82 3.27
N ASN A 16 8.75 5.86 3.02
CA ASN A 16 10.08 6.05 3.59
C ASN A 16 10.29 7.57 3.78
N ASP A 17 11.22 7.92 4.66
CA ASP A 17 11.60 9.31 4.96
C ASP A 17 12.72 9.84 4.05
N MET A 18 13.30 8.97 3.22
CA MET A 18 14.43 9.28 2.35
C MET A 18 14.01 10.06 1.09
N LEU A 19 12.83 9.77 0.53
CA LEU A 19 12.37 10.35 -0.72
C LEU A 19 11.17 11.27 -0.51
N SER A 20 11.25 12.49 -1.06
CA SER A 20 10.17 13.48 -0.96
C SER A 20 8.83 12.99 -1.50
N ALA A 21 8.83 12.10 -2.50
CA ALA A 21 7.60 11.52 -3.05
C ALA A 21 6.89 10.57 -2.06
N HIS A 22 7.64 9.94 -1.14
CA HIS A 22 7.12 8.95 -0.20
C HIS A 22 6.82 9.54 1.16
N GLN A 23 7.49 10.64 1.53
CA GLN A 23 7.32 11.30 2.82
C GLN A 23 5.87 11.64 3.17
N PRO A 24 4.99 12.09 2.23
CA PRO A 24 3.58 12.33 2.54
C PRO A 24 2.87 11.11 3.14
N PHE A 25 3.31 9.89 2.83
CA PHE A 25 2.75 8.66 3.37
C PHE A 25 3.05 8.43 4.85
N GLU A 26 3.87 9.28 5.49
CA GLU A 26 3.99 9.35 6.96
C GLU A 26 2.66 9.77 7.60
N THR A 27 2.00 10.78 7.00
CA THR A 27 0.86 11.47 7.60
C THR A 27 -0.47 11.06 6.99
N PHE A 28 -0.49 10.61 5.72
CA PHE A 28 -1.71 10.20 5.04
C PHE A 28 -2.47 9.07 5.74
N PRO A 29 -1.83 8.04 6.32
CA PRO A 29 -2.55 7.00 7.05
C PRO A 29 -3.38 7.55 8.21
N ALA A 30 -2.94 8.62 8.89
CA ALA A 30 -3.72 9.25 9.96
C ALA A 30 -4.96 9.95 9.41
N LEU A 31 -4.82 10.69 8.30
CA LEU A 31 -5.94 11.36 7.62
C LEU A 31 -6.97 10.36 7.09
N ILE A 32 -6.52 9.24 6.52
CA ILE A 32 -7.40 8.17 6.02
C ILE A 32 -8.15 7.50 7.17
N LYS A 33 -7.48 7.28 8.31
CA LYS A 33 -8.12 6.73 9.51
C LYS A 33 -9.22 7.64 10.05
N GLU A 34 -9.00 8.95 10.02
CA GLU A 34 -10.01 9.93 10.41
C GLU A 34 -11.22 9.87 9.47
N ALA A 35 -10.98 9.95 8.16
CA ALA A 35 -12.03 9.90 7.15
C ALA A 35 -12.84 8.59 7.21
N ALA A 36 -12.17 7.46 7.43
CA ALA A 36 -12.83 6.16 7.61
C ALA A 36 -13.74 6.17 8.85
N ARG A 37 -13.29 6.76 9.96
CA ARG A 37 -14.08 6.88 11.19
C ARG A 37 -15.29 7.77 11.00
N GLU A 38 -15.14 8.91 10.34
CA GLU A 38 -16.25 9.80 9.99
C GLU A 38 -17.30 9.10 9.11
N ALA A 39 -16.86 8.18 8.24
CA ALA A 39 -17.73 7.34 7.42
C ALA A 39 -18.32 6.10 8.15
N GLY A 40 -18.06 5.95 9.46
CA GLY A 40 -18.57 4.83 10.27
C GLY A 40 -17.78 3.53 10.14
N GLY A 41 -16.58 3.57 9.56
CA GLY A 41 -15.66 2.44 9.44
C GLY A 41 -14.43 2.57 10.35
N ILE A 42 -13.54 1.59 10.25
CA ILE A 42 -12.20 1.63 10.83
C ILE A 42 -11.18 1.47 9.70
N ALA A 43 -9.97 2.03 9.89
CA ALA A 43 -8.86 1.78 8.99
C ALA A 43 -7.60 1.43 9.78
N GLN A 44 -6.80 0.52 9.23
CA GLN A 44 -5.59 0.04 9.85
C GLN A 44 -4.48 -0.08 8.81
N VAL A 45 -3.24 0.18 9.21
CA VAL A 45 -2.11 -0.12 8.34
C VAL A 45 -1.95 -1.63 8.31
N ALA A 46 -2.27 -2.22 7.16
CA ALA A 46 -2.20 -3.65 6.93
C ALA A 46 -0.74 -4.09 6.70
N GLY A 47 0.08 -3.22 6.11
CA GLY A 47 1.49 -3.49 5.90
C GLY A 47 2.23 -2.34 5.23
N GLY A 48 3.56 -2.37 5.37
CA GLY A 48 4.48 -1.57 4.59
C GLY A 48 5.06 -2.39 3.45
N VAL A 49 5.30 -1.76 2.30
CA VAL A 49 6.05 -2.35 1.18
C VAL A 49 7.38 -1.61 1.01
N PRO A 50 8.43 -2.29 0.53
CA PRO A 50 9.67 -1.61 0.22
C PRO A 50 9.46 -0.58 -0.88
N ALA A 51 10.26 0.49 -0.82
CA ALA A 51 10.16 1.61 -1.73
C ALA A 51 11.55 2.03 -2.21
N MET A 52 11.66 2.27 -3.52
CA MET A 52 12.87 2.77 -4.16
C MET A 52 12.53 3.79 -5.24
N CYS A 53 13.48 4.67 -5.54
CA CYS A 53 13.37 5.63 -6.62
C CYS A 53 14.41 5.34 -7.70
N ASP A 54 13.92 5.03 -8.90
CA ASP A 54 14.76 4.87 -10.09
C ASP A 54 15.58 6.15 -10.34
N GLY A 55 15.01 7.35 -10.09
CA GLY A 55 15.72 8.62 -10.22
C GLY A 55 16.94 8.78 -9.29
N VAL A 56 16.96 8.13 -8.13
CA VAL A 56 18.13 8.12 -7.23
C VAL A 56 19.09 6.98 -7.59
N THR A 57 18.54 5.81 -7.94
CA THR A 57 19.35 4.61 -8.18
C THR A 57 19.91 4.51 -9.60
N GLN A 58 19.48 5.37 -10.53
CA GLN A 58 19.93 5.35 -11.92
C GLN A 58 21.46 5.46 -12.01
N GLY A 59 22.08 4.47 -12.67
CA GLY A 59 23.54 4.41 -12.83
C GLY A 59 24.30 3.95 -11.58
N GLN A 60 23.60 3.54 -10.52
CA GLN A 60 24.18 2.93 -9.32
C GLN A 60 23.93 1.42 -9.31
N PRO A 61 24.74 0.61 -8.59
CA PRO A 61 24.54 -0.84 -8.49
C PRO A 61 23.14 -1.24 -7.99
N GLY A 62 22.50 -0.41 -7.18
CA GLY A 62 21.15 -0.64 -6.69
C GLY A 62 20.06 -0.70 -7.78
N MET A 63 20.32 -0.16 -8.98
CA MET A 63 19.38 -0.22 -10.10
C MET A 63 19.08 -1.66 -10.56
N GLU A 64 20.00 -2.61 -10.29
CA GLU A 64 19.78 -4.04 -10.56
C GLU A 64 18.56 -4.58 -9.82
N LEU A 65 18.19 -3.99 -8.68
CA LEU A 65 17.02 -4.36 -7.89
C LEU A 65 15.72 -3.73 -8.37
N SER A 66 15.76 -2.75 -9.28
CA SER A 66 14.60 -1.95 -9.68
C SER A 66 13.43 -2.82 -10.13
N LEU A 67 13.62 -3.65 -11.16
CA LEU A 67 12.53 -4.48 -11.65
C LEU A 67 12.09 -5.55 -10.65
N PHE A 68 13.04 -6.16 -9.92
CA PHE A 68 12.74 -7.16 -8.89
C PHE A 68 11.90 -6.60 -7.75
N SER A 69 12.07 -5.31 -7.42
CA SER A 69 11.30 -4.65 -6.36
C SER A 69 9.80 -4.72 -6.60
N ARG A 70 9.34 -4.71 -7.86
CA ARG A 70 7.91 -4.82 -8.22
C ARG A 70 7.29 -6.09 -7.63
N ASP A 71 7.93 -7.23 -7.83
CA ASP A 71 7.40 -8.52 -7.40
C ASP A 71 7.52 -8.67 -5.88
N VAL A 72 8.57 -8.11 -5.28
CA VAL A 72 8.72 -8.02 -3.82
C VAL A 72 7.61 -7.17 -3.19
N ILE A 73 7.26 -6.04 -3.80
CA ILE A 73 6.16 -5.16 -3.37
C ILE A 73 4.82 -5.90 -3.44
N ALA A 74 4.57 -6.63 -4.53
CA ALA A 74 3.35 -7.43 -4.67
C ALA A 74 3.23 -8.49 -3.55
N MET A 75 4.32 -9.22 -3.28
CA MET A 75 4.36 -10.22 -2.21
C MET A 75 4.23 -9.59 -0.82
N ALA A 76 4.90 -8.47 -0.56
CA ALA A 76 4.82 -7.76 0.72
C ALA A 76 3.40 -7.24 1.00
N ALA A 77 2.74 -6.66 -0.01
CA ALA A 77 1.35 -6.24 0.09
C ALA A 77 0.42 -7.43 0.34
N ALA A 78 0.65 -8.56 -0.34
CA ALA A 78 -0.12 -9.78 -0.13
C ALA A 78 0.03 -10.32 1.30
N ILE A 79 1.22 -10.27 1.89
CA ILE A 79 1.45 -10.63 3.29
C ILE A 79 0.61 -9.73 4.21
N GLY A 80 0.60 -8.41 3.99
CA GLY A 80 -0.21 -7.48 4.80
C GLY A 80 -1.72 -7.76 4.73
N LEU A 81 -2.23 -8.12 3.56
CA LEU A 81 -3.64 -8.44 3.34
C LEU A 81 -4.03 -9.87 3.75
N SER A 82 -3.06 -10.77 3.91
CA SER A 82 -3.30 -12.19 4.22
C SER A 82 -4.01 -12.44 5.55
N HIS A 83 -4.06 -11.44 6.43
CA HIS A 83 -4.85 -11.48 7.68
C HIS A 83 -6.36 -11.66 7.44
N ASN A 84 -6.84 -11.41 6.21
CA ASN A 84 -8.23 -11.64 5.80
C ASN A 84 -9.27 -10.97 6.73
N MET A 85 -8.94 -9.78 7.21
CA MET A 85 -9.73 -9.00 8.18
C MET A 85 -10.29 -7.70 7.59
N PHE A 86 -9.95 -7.40 6.34
CA PHE A 86 -10.29 -6.15 5.66
C PHE A 86 -11.48 -6.37 4.71
N ASP A 87 -12.33 -5.34 4.60
CA ASP A 87 -13.47 -5.29 3.68
C ASP A 87 -13.15 -4.48 2.42
N ALA A 88 -12.08 -3.69 2.44
CA ALA A 88 -11.52 -2.95 1.31
C ALA A 88 -10.03 -2.66 1.57
N ALA A 89 -9.28 -2.25 0.54
CA ALA A 89 -7.89 -1.85 0.67
C ALA A 89 -7.59 -0.53 -0.07
N VAL A 90 -6.73 0.29 0.54
CA VAL A 90 -6.14 1.48 -0.10
C VAL A 90 -4.62 1.31 -0.20
N TYR A 91 -4.08 1.68 -1.35
CA TYR A 91 -2.70 1.41 -1.75
C TYR A 91 -1.94 2.72 -1.95
N LEU A 92 -1.16 3.13 -0.95
CA LEU A 92 -0.36 4.34 -0.98
C LEU A 92 0.97 4.09 -1.68
N GLY A 93 0.97 4.23 -2.99
CA GLY A 93 2.09 3.94 -3.89
C GLY A 93 2.46 5.10 -4.79
N VAL A 94 3.77 5.31 -4.96
CA VAL A 94 4.33 6.22 -5.96
C VAL A 94 5.62 5.61 -6.51
N CYS A 95 6.08 6.07 -7.67
CA CYS A 95 7.21 5.54 -8.45
C CYS A 95 6.88 4.31 -9.32
N ASP A 96 7.72 4.15 -10.34
CA ASP A 96 7.50 3.30 -11.51
C ASP A 96 7.23 1.83 -11.16
N LYS A 97 7.99 1.25 -10.22
CA LYS A 97 7.87 -0.18 -9.87
C LYS A 97 6.89 -0.46 -8.73
N ILE A 98 6.56 0.56 -7.93
CA ILE A 98 5.67 0.41 -6.77
C ILE A 98 4.23 0.28 -7.22
N VAL A 99 3.75 1.23 -8.03
CA VAL A 99 2.35 1.24 -8.50
C VAL A 99 1.96 -0.09 -9.16
N PRO A 100 2.70 -0.63 -10.16
CA PRO A 100 2.36 -1.93 -10.73
C PRO A 100 2.50 -3.09 -9.74
N GLY A 101 3.44 -3.05 -8.80
CA GLY A 101 3.55 -4.05 -7.73
C GLY A 101 2.30 -4.09 -6.84
N LEU A 102 1.78 -2.92 -6.45
CA LEU A 102 0.54 -2.79 -5.68
C LEU A 102 -0.68 -3.20 -6.50
N VAL A 103 -0.72 -2.90 -7.80
CA VAL A 103 -1.79 -3.37 -8.70
C VAL A 103 -1.80 -4.90 -8.80
N ILE A 104 -0.64 -5.56 -8.92
CA ILE A 104 -0.56 -7.03 -8.92
C ILE A 104 -1.13 -7.60 -7.61
N ALA A 105 -0.79 -7.01 -6.47
CA ALA A 105 -1.37 -7.41 -5.18
C ALA A 105 -2.89 -7.20 -5.15
N ALA A 106 -3.38 -6.03 -5.58
CA ALA A 106 -4.81 -5.73 -5.61
C ALA A 106 -5.61 -6.71 -6.49
N LEU A 107 -5.07 -7.08 -7.66
CA LEU A 107 -5.69 -8.07 -8.54
C LEU A 107 -5.69 -9.47 -7.91
N THR A 108 -4.64 -9.82 -7.17
CA THR A 108 -4.56 -11.08 -6.42
C THR A 108 -5.63 -11.15 -5.32
N PHE A 109 -5.90 -10.01 -4.68
CA PHE A 109 -7.00 -9.83 -3.73
C PHE A 109 -8.24 -9.21 -4.39
N GLY A 110 -8.53 -9.54 -5.65
CA GLY A 110 -9.58 -8.89 -6.46
C GLY A 110 -11.02 -8.99 -5.94
N HIS A 111 -11.23 -9.71 -4.83
CA HIS A 111 -12.49 -9.73 -4.08
C HIS A 111 -12.61 -8.54 -3.11
N LEU A 112 -11.52 -7.85 -2.79
CA LEU A 112 -11.50 -6.61 -2.01
C LEU A 112 -11.61 -5.41 -2.96
N PRO A 113 -12.58 -4.50 -2.73
CA PRO A 113 -12.55 -3.17 -3.35
C PRO A 113 -11.22 -2.47 -3.10
N ALA A 114 -10.64 -1.90 -4.15
CA ALA A 114 -9.30 -1.29 -4.14
C ALA A 114 -9.35 0.20 -4.50
N VAL A 115 -8.59 1.02 -3.79
CA VAL A 115 -8.38 2.45 -4.06
C VAL A 115 -6.87 2.74 -4.11
N PHE A 116 -6.44 3.61 -5.03
CA PHE A 116 -5.06 4.05 -5.21
C PHE A 116 -4.96 5.56 -5.00
#